data_AF-A0AAP2UDK0-F1
#
_entry.id   AF-A0AAP2UDK0-F1
#
_cell.length_a   1.000
_cell.length_b   1.000
_cell.length_c   1.000
_cell.angle_alpha   90.00
_cell.angle_beta   90.00
_cell.angle_gamma   90.00
#
_symmetry.space_group_name_H-M   'P 1'
#
loop_
_entity.id
_entity.type
_entity.pdbx_description
1 polymer ?
#
loop_
_entity_poly.entity_id
_entity_poly.type
_entity_poly.pdbx_seq_one_letter_code
_entity_poly.pdbx_strand_id
1 'polypeptide(L)'
;MKVHNLKIKPQYFKDVVSGIKTFEVRKNDRNFKVGDLMVLETYDNEKFTGGFVNTEITYILDDPKYCKKGYVILGFKLHLEMGGILQ
;
A
#
# COMPACT_ATOMS: atom_id res chain seq x y z
N MET A 1 -9.84 10.10 7.70
CA MET A 1 -9.55 8.69 7.38
C MET A 1 -10.41 8.27 6.20
N LYS A 2 -9.77 7.91 5.08
CA LYS A 2 -10.38 7.28 3.90
C LYS A 2 -9.74 5.90 3.67
N VAL A 3 -10.47 5.02 3.01
CA VAL A 3 -9.98 3.69 2.61
C VAL A 3 -9.67 3.71 1.11
N HIS A 4 -8.48 3.24 0.74
CA HIS A 4 -8.01 3.20 -0.64
C HIS A 4 -7.73 1.75 -1.06
N ASN A 5 -8.56 1.18 -1.93
CA ASN A 5 -8.28 -0.12 -2.53
C ASN A 5 -7.25 0.05 -3.66
N LEU A 6 -6.14 -0.67 -3.57
CA LEU A 6 -4.98 -0.52 -4.43
C LEU A 6 -4.45 -1.90 -4.85
N LYS A 7 -4.22 -2.05 -6.16
CA LYS A 7 -3.54 -3.25 -6.69
C LYS A 7 -2.06 -3.25 -6.31
N ILE A 8 -1.51 -4.42 -6.02
CA ILE A 8 -0.08 -4.67 -5.80
C ILE A 8 0.34 -5.96 -6.52
N LYS A 9 1.57 -6.02 -7.04
CA LYS A 9 2.10 -7.24 -7.69
C LYS A 9 2.44 -8.31 -6.65
N PRO A 10 2.39 -9.61 -7.00
CA PRO A 10 2.61 -10.70 -6.04
C PRO A 10 3.96 -10.63 -5.30
N GLN A 11 5.05 -10.25 -5.99
CA GLN A 11 6.36 -10.09 -5.36
C GLN A 11 6.34 -9.06 -4.23
N TYR A 12 5.82 -7.86 -4.50
CA TYR A 12 5.76 -6.81 -3.49
C TYR A 12 4.75 -7.12 -2.39
N PHE A 13 3.63 -7.79 -2.71
CA PHE A 13 2.67 -8.25 -1.71
C PHE A 13 3.33 -9.15 -0.66
N LYS A 14 4.16 -10.11 -1.10
CA LYS A 14 4.93 -10.98 -0.20
C LYS A 14 5.88 -10.18 0.70
N ASP A 15 6.56 -9.18 0.14
CA ASP A 15 7.47 -8.31 0.91
C ASP A 15 6.70 -7.47 1.95
N VAL A 16 5.48 -7.04 1.64
CA VAL A 16 4.62 -6.32 2.59
C VAL A 16 4.14 -7.23 3.71
N VAL A 17 3.58 -8.41 3.39
CA VAL A 17 3.04 -9.35 4.39
C VAL A 17 4.14 -9.89 5.31
N SER A 18 5.37 -10.04 4.80
CA SER A 18 6.54 -10.43 5.61
C SER A 18 7.14 -9.29 6.44
N GLY A 19 6.64 -8.04 6.29
CA GLY A 19 7.14 -6.88 7.01
C GLY A 19 8.47 -6.30 6.49
N ILE A 20 9.03 -6.86 5.41
CA ILE A 20 10.26 -6.36 4.77
C ILE A 20 10.01 -5.00 4.10
N LYS A 21 8.86 -4.86 3.46
CA LYS A 21 8.45 -3.64 2.75
C LYS A 21 7.38 -2.90 3.55
N THR A 22 7.75 -1.75 4.10
CA THR A 22 6.89 -0.89 4.95
C THR A 22 6.54 0.43 4.29
N PHE A 23 6.66 0.51 2.96
CA PHE A 23 6.35 1.71 2.18
C PHE A 23 5.74 1.38 0.82
N GLU A 24 4.95 2.30 0.26
CA GLU A 24 4.45 2.28 -1.12
C GLU A 24 4.95 3.50 -1.89
N VAL A 25 5.06 3.40 -3.21
CA VAL A 25 5.32 4.55 -4.10
C VAL A 25 4.13 4.69 -5.03
N ARG A 26 3.43 5.83 -4.96
CA ARG A 26 2.16 6.02 -5.68
C ARG A 26 2.06 7.40 -6.28
N LYS A 27 1.33 7.52 -7.39
CA LYS A 27 0.85 8.81 -7.87
C LYS A 27 -0.14 9.35 -6.83
N ASN A 28 -0.02 10.61 -6.42
CA ASN A 28 -0.93 11.20 -5.43
C ASN A 28 -2.22 11.73 -6.06
N ASP A 29 -2.88 10.93 -6.90
CA ASP A 29 -4.15 11.28 -7.57
C ASP A 29 -5.38 11.03 -6.69
N ARG A 30 -5.18 10.48 -5.49
CA ARG A 30 -6.22 10.24 -4.48
C ARG A 30 -6.14 11.18 -3.28
N ASN A 31 -5.17 12.11 -3.29
CA ASN A 31 -4.88 13.02 -2.19
C ASN A 31 -4.69 12.27 -0.85
N PHE A 32 -3.77 11.31 -0.84
CA PHE A 32 -3.48 10.46 0.33
C PHE A 32 -3.15 11.31 1.57
N LYS A 33 -3.58 10.85 2.74
CA LYS A 33 -3.31 11.48 4.04
C LYS A 33 -2.77 10.48 5.05
N VAL A 34 -1.97 10.97 5.99
CA VAL A 34 -1.64 10.21 7.22
C VAL A 34 -2.93 9.86 7.94
N GLY A 35 -3.03 8.61 8.41
CA GLY A 35 -4.24 8.02 8.99
C GLY A 35 -5.26 7.51 7.98
N ASP A 36 -4.98 7.55 6.67
CA ASP A 36 -5.77 6.79 5.68
C ASP A 36 -5.37 5.31 5.68
N LEU A 37 -6.32 4.45 5.31
CA LEU A 37 -6.10 3.01 5.15
C LEU A 37 -5.88 2.66 3.68
N MET A 38 -4.96 1.74 3.42
CA MET A 38 -4.78 1.11 2.11
C MET A 38 -5.10 -0.38 2.22
N VAL A 39 -5.98 -0.85 1.35
CA VAL A 39 -6.22 -2.28 1.13
C VAL A 39 -5.41 -2.68 -0.09
N LEU A 40 -4.33 -3.43 0.12
CA LEU A 40 -3.43 -3.87 -0.93
C LEU A 40 -3.86 -5.24 -1.43
N GLU A 41 -4.46 -5.29 -2.62
CA GLU A 41 -4.97 -6.51 -3.26
C GLU A 41 -3.93 -7.05 -4.25
N THR A 42 -3.56 -8.34 -4.15
CA THR A 42 -2.58 -8.93 -5.07
C THR A 42 -3.19 -9.20 -6.44
N TYR A 43 -2.55 -8.65 -7.47
CA TYR A 43 -2.92 -8.80 -8.87
C TYR A 43 -1.70 -9.18 -9.72
N ASP A 44 -1.86 -10.20 -10.56
CA ASP A 44 -0.91 -10.56 -11.61
C ASP A 44 -1.55 -10.32 -12.98
N ASN A 45 -0.98 -9.42 -13.78
CA ASN A 45 -1.48 -9.04 -15.11
C ASN A 45 -3.01 -8.86 -15.16
N GLU A 46 -3.56 -7.96 -14.33
CA GLU A 46 -5.00 -7.66 -14.19
C GLU A 46 -5.87 -8.77 -13.56
N LYS A 47 -5.32 -9.96 -13.30
CA LYS A 47 -6.02 -11.03 -12.60
C LYS A 47 -5.81 -10.92 -11.09
N PHE A 48 -6.90 -10.84 -10.33
CA PHE A 48 -6.84 -10.94 -8.88
C PHE A 48 -6.35 -12.34 -8.48
N THR A 49 -5.33 -12.40 -7.61
CA THR A 49 -4.71 -13.66 -7.20
C THR A 49 -5.08 -14.08 -5.76
N GLY A 50 -6.07 -13.43 -5.14
CA GLY A 50 -6.73 -13.92 -3.91
C GLY A 50 -6.33 -13.24 -2.60
N GLY A 51 -5.10 -12.72 -2.49
CA GLY A 51 -4.63 -12.09 -1.25
C GLY A 51 -4.97 -10.60 -1.15
N PHE A 52 -5.28 -10.15 0.06
CA PHE A 52 -5.33 -8.73 0.40
C PHE A 52 -4.69 -8.50 1.76
N VAL A 53 -4.21 -7.29 2.01
CA VAL A 53 -3.72 -6.89 3.33
C VAL A 53 -4.04 -5.43 3.62
N ASN A 54 -4.39 -5.15 4.88
CA ASN A 54 -4.72 -3.81 5.34
C ASN A 54 -3.48 -3.12 5.90
N THR A 55 -3.29 -1.87 5.52
CA THR A 55 -2.21 -1.02 6.02
C THR A 55 -2.73 0.37 6.35
N GLU A 56 -2.07 1.06 7.27
CA GLU A 56 -2.36 2.44 7.64
C GLU A 56 -1.20 3.34 7.26
N ILE A 57 -1.46 4.43 6.54
CA ILE A 57 -0.44 5.42 6.18
C ILE A 57 -0.03 6.18 7.43
N THR A 58 1.22 6.01 7.85
CA THR A 58 1.80 6.70 9.02
C THR A 58 2.74 7.82 8.63
N TYR A 59 3.18 7.88 7.36
CA TYR A 59 4.07 8.92 6.87
C TYR A 59 3.88 9.15 5.36
N ILE A 60 4.10 10.38 4.91
CA ILE A 60 4.11 10.74 3.48
C ILE A 60 5.36 11.59 3.20
N LEU A 61 6.19 11.15 2.25
CA LEU A 61 7.22 11.98 1.63
C LEU A 61 6.73 12.43 0.25
N ASP A 62 6.65 13.73 0.05
CA ASP A 62 6.26 14.37 -1.22
C ASP A 62 7.31 15.36 -1.75
N ASP A 63 8.52 15.33 -1.18
CA ASP A 63 9.63 16.19 -1.59
C ASP A 63 10.05 15.89 -3.05
N PRO A 64 9.91 16.86 -3.97
CA PRO A 64 10.25 16.70 -5.39
C PRO A 64 11.71 16.34 -5.67
N LYS A 65 12.62 16.55 -4.70
CA LYS A 65 14.02 16.13 -4.81
C LYS A 65 14.18 14.61 -4.83
N TYR A 66 13.30 13.90 -4.12
CA TYR A 66 13.36 12.44 -3.96
C TYR A 66 12.23 11.73 -4.71
N CYS A 67 11.13 12.44 -4.97
CA CYS A 67 9.95 11.90 -5.62
C CYS A 67 9.81 12.39 -7.06
N LYS A 68 9.45 11.48 -7.99
CA LYS A 68 9.04 11.87 -9.34
C LYS A 68 7.82 12.80 -9.27
N LYS A 69 7.70 13.75 -10.22
CA LYS A 69 6.58 14.70 -10.27
C LYS A 69 5.22 14.00 -10.12
N GLY A 70 4.45 14.40 -9.11
CA GLY A 70 3.12 13.87 -8.82
C GLY A 70 3.10 12.50 -8.11
N TYR A 71 4.26 11.96 -7.74
CA TYR A 71 4.38 10.75 -6.93
C TYR A 71 4.77 11.09 -5.48
N VAL A 72 4.41 10.18 -4.58
CA VAL A 72 4.71 10.24 -3.15
C VAL A 72 5.20 8.88 -2.67
N ILE A 73 5.99 8.88 -1.59
CA ILE A 73 6.31 7.67 -0.83
C ILE A 73 5.41 7.64 0.41
N LEU A 74 4.68 6.55 0.58
CA LEU A 74 3.74 6.34 1.68
C LEU A 74 4.37 5.34 2.65
N GLY A 75 4.86 5.80 3.79
CA GLY A 75 5.25 4.91 4.89
C GLY A 75 3.99 4.40 5.60
N PHE A 76 3.93 3.12 5.92
CA PHE A 76 2.74 2.51 6.51
C PHE A 76 3.06 1.49 7.60
N LYS A 77 2.03 1.18 8.41
CA LYS A 77 2.02 0.02 9.31
C LYS A 77 1.07 -1.05 8.80
N LEU A 78 1.48 -2.30 8.94
CA LEU A 78 0.66 -3.47 8.63
C LEU A 78 -0.37 -3.69 9.74
N HIS A 79 -1.63 -3.89 9.37
CA HIS A 79 -2.70 -4.28 10.30
C HIS A 79 -3.10 -5.73 10.02
N LEU A 80 -2.46 -6.66 10.70
CA LEU A 80 -2.73 -8.11 10.58
C LEU A 80 -4.07 -8.51 11.22
N GLU A 81 -4.57 -7.72 12.16
CA GLU A 81 -5.80 -8.03 12.92
C GLU A 81 -7.09 -7.85 12.10
N MET A 82 -7.05 -7.13 10.97
CA MET A 82 -8.23 -6.82 10.14
C MET A 82 -8.31 -7.60 8.83
N GLY A 83 -7.42 -8.56 8.60
CA GLY A 83 -7.40 -9.34 7.36
C GLY A 83 -6.85 -10.73 7.64
N GLY A 84 -7.75 -11.65 8.03
CA GLY A 84 -7.43 -13.06 8.08
C GLY A 84 -6.79 -13.48 6.76
N ILE A 85 -5.56 -14.00 6.86
CA ILE A 85 -4.94 -14.72 5.77
C ILE A 85 -5.83 -15.94 5.53
N LEU A 86 -6.63 -15.92 4.46
CA LEU A 86 -7.29 -17.15 4.00
C LEU A 86 -6.18 -18.10 3.56
N GLN A 87 -5.99 -19.14 4.36
CA GLN A 87 -5.19 -20.32 4.04
C GLN A 87 -5.92 -21.18 3.01
#